data_AF-A0A6B2G8C6-F1
#
_entry.id   AF-A0A6B2G8C6-F1
#
_cell.length_a   1.000
_cell.length_b   1.000
_cell.length_c   1.000
_cell.angle_alpha   90.00
_cell.angle_beta   90.00
_cell.angle_gamma   90.00
#
_symmetry.space_group_name_H-M   'P 1'
#
loop_
_entity.id
_entity.type
_entity.pdbx_description
1 polymer ?
#
loop_
_entity_poly.entity_id
_entity_poly.type
_entity_poly.pdbx_seq_one_letter_code
_entity_poly.pdbx_strand_id
1 'polypeptide(L)'
;IYVAALGIQTPFSSSFSGRVDFKDKALGEISENFVSKSEGDPFLLIKAFNKWLSIKRSEKSRHSKIWCRKLGIIERRFYDMVQLCNQFKRLLNSLNFVKPDVLAHKINLSKTEVKELKDKKQELLNLPRKRKTLNADFNFVDEEDGDFGELDVKDIEFRLGRSGSILGSLSTEDMSLEDHILFIVGLVQGLYPQYAIPDESNGFRKDSEQYFHTRDKQFLCLHPNSMFGLYPEYLKNKHPAGNQPWMLIYVGLLETTKPYLLNCTRVPAVPVLLLTCNLDTDERCSKIVADSWL
;
A
#
# COMPACT_ATOMS: atom_id res chain seq x y z
N ILE A 1 -6.16 6.43 2.43
CA ILE A 1 -4.78 6.03 2.00
C ILE A 1 -4.85 5.05 0.85
N TYR A 2 -5.45 3.87 1.03
CA TYR A 2 -5.49 2.86 -0.02
C TYR A 2 -6.13 3.34 -1.33
N VAL A 3 -7.28 4.02 -1.25
CA VAL A 3 -7.92 4.64 -2.43
C VAL A 3 -6.99 5.62 -3.16
N ALA A 4 -6.22 6.43 -2.41
CA ALA A 4 -5.21 7.32 -3.00
C ALA A 4 -4.06 6.55 -3.64
N ALA A 5 -3.72 5.39 -3.09
CA ALA A 5 -2.72 4.52 -3.68
C ALA A 5 -3.19 3.80 -4.94
N LEU A 6 -4.48 3.47 -5.07
CA LEU A 6 -5.05 2.96 -6.31
C LEU A 6 -5.01 4.01 -7.43
N GLY A 7 -5.21 5.28 -7.09
CA GLY A 7 -5.15 6.39 -8.04
C GLY A 7 -3.73 6.78 -8.48
N ILE A 8 -2.69 6.20 -7.90
CA ILE A 8 -1.29 6.51 -8.21
C ILE A 8 -0.57 5.23 -8.61
N GLN A 9 0.43 5.33 -9.48
CA GLN A 9 1.34 4.22 -9.74
C GLN A 9 1.98 3.73 -8.43
N THR A 10 2.10 2.42 -8.26
CA THR A 10 2.69 1.79 -7.06
C THR A 10 4.01 2.46 -6.66
N PRO A 11 4.22 2.77 -5.37
CA PRO A 11 5.41 3.48 -4.91
C PRO A 11 6.68 2.62 -4.97
N PHE A 12 6.52 1.31 -5.12
CA PHE A 12 7.62 0.37 -5.29
C PHE A 12 8.16 0.43 -6.73
N SER A 13 9.48 0.66 -6.86
CA SER A 13 10.15 0.73 -8.16
C SER A 13 10.47 -0.64 -8.72
N SER A 14 10.15 -0.86 -9.99
CA SER A 14 10.56 -2.05 -10.76
C SER A 14 11.99 -1.96 -11.28
N SER A 15 12.63 -0.78 -11.30
CA SER A 15 14.01 -0.59 -11.80
C SER A 15 15.07 -1.28 -10.94
N PHE A 16 14.66 -1.82 -9.78
CA PHE A 16 15.50 -2.61 -8.90
C PHE A 16 15.37 -4.13 -9.15
N SER A 17 14.62 -4.53 -10.19
CA SER A 17 14.33 -5.92 -10.57
C SER A 17 15.53 -6.72 -11.07
N GLY A 18 16.72 -6.12 -11.20
CA GLY A 18 17.93 -6.80 -11.65
C GLY A 18 18.85 -7.32 -10.54
N ARG A 19 18.59 -7.03 -9.25
CA ARG A 19 19.45 -7.49 -8.15
C ARG A 19 18.63 -8.26 -7.11
N VAL A 20 18.53 -9.57 -7.35
CA VAL A 20 17.88 -10.57 -6.50
C VAL A 20 18.33 -10.40 -5.02
N ASP A 21 19.62 -10.15 -4.79
CA ASP A 21 20.22 -10.07 -3.45
C ASP A 21 19.76 -8.89 -2.58
N PHE A 22 19.30 -7.80 -3.17
CA PHE A 22 18.98 -6.57 -2.44
C PHE A 22 17.47 -6.39 -2.29
N LYS A 23 16.67 -7.00 -3.18
CA LYS A 23 15.30 -7.38 -2.81
C LYS A 23 15.38 -8.33 -1.61
N ASP A 24 16.12 -9.43 -1.64
CA ASP A 24 16.10 -10.38 -0.52
C ASP A 24 16.62 -9.82 0.81
N LYS A 25 17.58 -8.88 0.82
CA LYS A 25 18.07 -8.22 2.05
C LYS A 25 17.15 -7.10 2.58
N ALA A 26 16.71 -6.19 1.73
CA ALA A 26 15.85 -5.07 2.16
C ALA A 26 14.38 -5.50 2.33
N LEU A 27 13.95 -6.42 1.47
CA LEU A 27 12.69 -7.12 1.60
C LEU A 27 12.78 -8.11 2.76
N GLY A 28 13.91 -8.76 3.08
CA GLY A 28 14.11 -9.61 4.27
C GLY A 28 13.86 -8.92 5.62
N GLU A 29 14.47 -7.75 5.84
CA GLU A 29 14.26 -6.95 7.05
C GLU A 29 12.82 -6.40 7.16
N ILE A 30 12.17 -6.17 6.01
CA ILE A 30 10.75 -5.81 5.95
C ILE A 30 9.85 -7.04 5.97
N SER A 31 10.26 -8.20 5.47
CA SER A 31 9.36 -9.33 5.19
C SER A 31 9.10 -10.13 6.43
N GLU A 32 10.11 -10.36 7.26
CA GLU A 32 9.87 -11.10 8.50
C GLU A 32 8.93 -10.37 9.47
N ASN A 33 8.91 -9.03 9.47
CA ASN A 33 8.05 -8.24 10.36
C ASN A 33 6.78 -7.68 9.70
N PHE A 34 6.86 -7.22 8.44
CA PHE A 34 5.72 -6.68 7.71
C PHE A 34 4.92 -7.77 7.00
N VAL A 35 5.59 -8.73 6.36
CA VAL A 35 4.96 -9.77 5.52
C VAL A 35 4.41 -10.93 6.37
N SER A 36 5.04 -11.28 7.48
CA SER A 36 4.54 -12.30 8.43
C SER A 36 3.11 -12.06 8.93
N LYS A 37 2.67 -10.79 8.96
CA LYS A 37 1.32 -10.36 9.37
C LYS A 37 0.58 -9.62 8.24
N SER A 38 1.00 -9.72 6.97
CA SER A 38 0.34 -9.01 5.86
C SER A 38 -0.59 -9.94 5.11
N GLU A 39 -1.84 -9.53 4.97
CA GLU A 39 -2.87 -10.27 4.22
C GLU A 39 -2.90 -9.86 2.74
N GLY A 40 -1.94 -9.05 2.26
CA GLY A 40 -1.81 -8.72 0.84
C GLY A 40 -1.02 -7.45 0.53
N ASP A 41 -1.01 -7.10 -0.76
CA ASP A 41 -0.33 -5.89 -1.29
C ASP A 41 -0.88 -4.58 -0.69
N PRO A 42 -2.20 -4.42 -0.48
CA PRO A 42 -2.77 -3.21 0.13
C PRO A 42 -2.30 -2.96 1.56
N PHE A 43 -2.22 -4.02 2.36
CA PHE A 43 -1.77 -3.95 3.73
C PHE A 43 -0.29 -3.64 3.82
N LEU A 44 0.53 -4.26 2.96
CA LEU A 44 1.95 -3.95 2.85
C LEU A 44 2.16 -2.46 2.56
N LEU A 45 1.36 -1.90 1.65
CA LEU A 45 1.44 -0.50 1.28
C LEU A 45 1.04 0.45 2.44
N ILE A 46 -0.02 0.14 3.17
CA ILE A 46 -0.43 0.92 4.34
C ILE A 46 0.64 0.88 5.42
N LYS A 47 1.20 -0.30 5.71
CA LYS A 47 2.29 -0.43 6.69
C LYS A 47 3.53 0.34 6.26
N ALA A 48 3.93 0.25 4.97
CA ALA A 48 5.05 1.01 4.43
C ALA A 48 4.82 2.53 4.55
N PHE A 49 3.61 2.99 4.24
CA PHE A 49 3.22 4.40 4.39
C PHE A 49 3.26 4.85 5.85
N ASN A 50 2.74 4.05 6.79
CA ASN A 50 2.77 4.36 8.22
C ASN A 50 4.20 4.43 8.76
N LYS A 51 5.09 3.52 8.32
CA LYS A 51 6.51 3.56 8.69
C LYS A 51 7.22 4.79 8.12
N TRP A 52 6.92 5.16 6.86
CA TRP A 52 7.43 6.40 6.28
C TRP A 52 6.96 7.62 7.08
N LEU A 53 5.69 7.66 7.48
CA LEU A 53 5.16 8.71 8.35
C LEU A 53 5.88 8.75 9.70
N SER A 54 6.15 7.60 10.34
CA SER A 54 6.84 7.57 11.64
C SER A 54 8.27 8.10 11.54
N ILE A 55 8.98 7.78 10.45
CA ILE A 55 10.32 8.33 10.17
C ILE A 55 10.27 9.84 9.95
N LYS A 56 9.23 10.35 9.30
CA LYS A 56 9.03 11.80 9.10
C LYS A 56 8.64 12.53 10.39
N ARG A 57 7.97 11.86 11.34
CA ARG A 57 7.65 12.42 12.67
C ARG A 57 8.88 12.52 13.57
N SER A 58 9.82 11.59 13.43
CA SER A 58 11.10 11.68 14.11
C SER A 58 11.91 12.88 13.62
N GLU A 59 12.69 13.51 14.50
CA GLU A 59 13.68 14.56 14.16
C GLU A 59 14.65 14.11 13.05
N LYS A 60 14.74 12.79 12.85
CA LYS A 60 15.44 12.07 11.77
C LYS A 60 14.72 12.09 10.41
N SER A 61 13.94 13.13 10.11
CA SER A 61 13.30 13.34 8.79
C SER A 61 14.29 13.22 7.61
N ARG A 62 15.60 13.45 7.83
CA ARG A 62 16.67 13.28 6.82
C ARG A 62 16.92 11.82 6.42
N HIS A 63 16.59 10.86 7.28
CA HIS A 63 16.75 9.42 7.01
C HIS A 63 15.62 8.82 6.15
N SER A 64 14.55 9.58 5.88
CA SER A 64 13.44 9.14 5.02
C SER A 64 13.88 8.79 3.60
N LYS A 65 14.76 9.61 2.98
CA LYS A 65 15.34 9.35 1.65
C LYS A 65 16.22 8.09 1.63
N ILE A 66 17.04 7.91 2.66
CA ILE A 66 17.92 6.74 2.81
C ILE A 66 17.08 5.48 2.96
N TRP A 67 16.05 5.54 3.81
CA TRP A 67 15.10 4.44 3.98
C TRP A 67 14.37 4.12 2.69
N CYS A 68 13.83 5.11 1.97
CA CYS A 68 13.19 4.89 0.68
C CYS A 68 14.14 4.26 -0.36
N ARG A 69 15.40 4.72 -0.42
CA ARG A 69 16.42 4.14 -1.32
C ARG A 69 16.77 2.70 -0.96
N LYS A 70 16.96 2.41 0.32
CA LYS A 70 17.19 1.03 0.82
C LYS A 70 16.05 0.09 0.44
N LEU A 71 14.82 0.59 0.36
CA LEU A 71 13.64 -0.23 0.05
C LEU A 71 13.20 -0.20 -1.42
N GLY A 72 13.90 0.55 -2.27
CA GLY A 72 13.46 0.76 -3.67
C GLY A 72 12.12 1.50 -3.78
N ILE A 73 11.76 2.28 -2.76
CA ILE A 73 10.53 3.08 -2.74
C ILE A 73 10.78 4.46 -3.33
N ILE A 74 9.89 4.88 -4.22
CA ILE A 74 9.89 6.23 -4.80
C ILE A 74 9.16 7.15 -3.84
N GLU A 75 9.92 7.88 -3.00
CA GLU A 75 9.36 8.78 -1.98
C GLU A 75 8.37 9.81 -2.55
N ARG A 76 8.61 10.26 -3.79
CA ARG A 76 7.71 11.16 -4.52
C ARG A 76 6.24 10.67 -4.52
N ARG A 77 6.03 9.36 -4.63
CA ARG A 77 4.70 8.74 -4.68
C ARG A 77 3.98 8.85 -3.34
N PHE A 78 4.69 8.82 -2.21
CA PHE A 78 4.07 9.03 -0.90
C PHE A 78 3.58 10.47 -0.71
N TYR A 79 4.32 11.48 -1.20
CA TYR A 79 3.80 12.86 -1.19
C TYR A 79 2.54 12.99 -2.04
N ASP A 80 2.53 12.38 -3.23
CA ASP A 80 1.36 12.40 -4.11
C ASP A 80 0.17 11.70 -3.40
N MET A 81 0.40 10.60 -2.68
CA MET A 81 -0.63 9.92 -1.86
C MET A 81 -1.17 10.81 -0.73
N VAL A 82 -0.31 11.54 -0.02
CA VAL A 82 -0.74 12.49 1.02
C VAL A 82 -1.61 13.59 0.41
N GLN A 83 -1.21 14.10 -0.76
CA GLN A 83 -1.96 15.13 -1.46
C GLN A 83 -3.35 14.63 -1.87
N LEU A 84 -3.45 13.43 -2.45
CA LEU A 84 -4.73 12.81 -2.78
C LEU A 84 -5.59 12.54 -1.54
N CYS A 85 -4.99 12.06 -0.44
CA CYS A 85 -5.72 11.88 0.82
C CYS A 85 -6.33 13.19 1.32
N ASN A 86 -5.58 14.30 1.24
CA ASN A 86 -6.09 15.62 1.58
C ASN A 86 -7.24 16.07 0.65
N GLN A 87 -7.16 15.75 -0.64
CA GLN A 87 -8.24 16.03 -1.59
C GLN A 87 -9.50 15.23 -1.25
N PHE A 88 -9.39 13.93 -1.01
CA PHE A 88 -10.52 13.09 -0.60
C PHE A 88 -11.12 13.56 0.72
N LYS A 89 -10.30 13.94 1.70
CA LYS A 89 -10.79 14.49 2.98
C LYS A 89 -11.58 15.79 2.79
N ARG A 90 -11.12 16.68 1.90
CA ARG A 90 -11.86 17.91 1.55
C ARG A 90 -13.21 17.60 0.90
N LEU A 91 -13.26 16.61 0.01
CA LEU A 91 -14.51 16.17 -0.62
C LEU A 91 -15.48 15.58 0.41
N LEU A 92 -15.00 14.71 1.30
CA LEU A 92 -15.82 14.13 2.37
C LEU A 92 -16.38 15.20 3.33
N ASN A 93 -15.55 16.19 3.67
CA ASN A 93 -16.00 17.34 4.45
C ASN A 93 -17.03 18.19 3.70
N SER A 94 -16.86 18.42 2.39
CA SER A 94 -17.86 19.18 1.60
C SER A 94 -19.20 18.45 1.50
N LEU A 95 -19.18 17.13 1.59
CA LEU A 95 -20.37 16.28 1.55
C LEU A 95 -20.98 16.04 2.95
N ASN A 96 -20.46 16.70 4.00
CA ASN A 96 -20.90 16.55 5.40
C ASN A 96 -20.87 15.11 5.96
N PHE A 97 -20.16 14.17 5.31
CA PHE A 97 -20.02 12.80 5.81
C PHE A 97 -19.08 12.71 7.03
N VAL A 98 -18.21 13.70 7.22
CA VAL A 98 -17.22 13.73 8.29
C VAL A 98 -17.54 14.90 9.22
N LYS A 99 -17.82 14.60 10.49
CA LYS A 99 -17.85 15.63 11.54
C LYS A 99 -16.46 16.28 11.59
N PRO A 100 -16.35 17.61 11.62
CA PRO A 100 -15.05 18.28 11.65
C PRO A 100 -14.25 17.74 12.84
N ASP A 101 -13.07 17.17 12.54
CA ASP A 101 -12.19 16.52 13.51
C ASP A 101 -12.04 17.36 14.79
N VAL A 102 -12.67 16.91 15.87
CA VAL A 102 -12.47 17.45 17.23
C VAL A 102 -11.05 17.12 17.72
N LEU A 103 -10.42 16.09 17.13
CA LEU A 103 -9.09 15.58 17.46
C LEU A 103 -8.00 15.98 16.47
N ALA A 104 -8.25 16.95 15.59
CA ALA A 104 -7.15 17.65 14.94
C ALA A 104 -6.42 18.45 16.03
N HIS A 105 -5.52 17.78 16.77
CA HIS A 105 -4.38 18.45 17.38
C HIS A 105 -3.75 19.25 16.26
N LYS A 106 -4.14 20.51 16.20
CA LYS A 106 -3.59 21.51 15.31
C LYS A 106 -2.12 21.51 15.66
N ILE A 107 -1.30 20.85 14.82
CA ILE A 107 0.09 21.25 14.67
C ILE A 107 0.00 22.65 14.06
N ASN A 108 -0.29 23.63 14.93
CA ASN A 108 -0.17 25.03 14.63
C ASN A 108 1.32 25.25 14.57
N LEU A 109 1.92 25.00 13.41
CA LEU A 109 3.19 25.60 13.08
C LEU A 109 3.08 27.08 13.45
N SER A 110 4.01 27.55 14.26
CA SER A 110 4.00 28.94 14.69
C SER A 110 3.97 29.83 13.44
N LYS A 111 3.29 30.98 13.51
CA LYS A 111 3.23 31.92 12.37
C LYS A 111 4.64 32.28 11.86
N THR A 112 5.64 32.22 12.75
CA THR A 112 7.07 32.38 12.44
C THR A 112 7.62 31.24 11.61
N GLU A 113 7.41 29.98 12.00
CA GLU A 113 7.85 28.79 11.28
C GLU A 113 7.21 28.69 9.88
N VAL A 114 5.93 29.07 9.76
CA VAL A 114 5.24 29.13 8.48
C VAL A 114 5.87 30.17 7.55
N LYS A 115 6.35 31.29 8.10
CA LYS A 115 7.01 32.34 7.32
C LYS A 115 8.40 31.88 6.87
N GLU A 116 9.21 31.33 7.77
CA GLU A 116 10.53 30.78 7.46
C GLU A 116 10.47 29.67 6.40
N LEU A 117 9.47 28.79 6.46
CA LEU A 117 9.28 27.74 5.47
C LEU A 117 8.84 28.28 4.10
N LYS A 118 8.08 29.38 4.06
CA LYS A 118 7.72 30.05 2.81
C LYS A 118 8.92 30.77 2.20
N ASP A 119 9.73 31.42 3.02
CA ASP A 119 10.93 32.11 2.58
C ASP A 119 11.94 31.09 1.99
N LYS A 120 12.18 29.97 2.69
CA LYS A 120 12.97 28.84 2.16
C LYS A 120 12.40 28.24 0.87
N LYS A 121 11.07 28.17 0.73
CA LYS A 121 10.44 27.71 -0.52
C LYS A 121 10.78 28.65 -1.68
N GLN A 122 10.71 29.97 -1.45
CA GLN A 122 11.04 30.96 -2.47
C GLN A 122 12.52 30.91 -2.83
N GLU A 123 13.41 30.76 -1.85
CA GLU A 123 14.86 30.57 -2.08
C GLU A 123 15.15 29.35 -2.96
N LEU A 124 14.54 28.20 -2.66
CA LEU A 124 14.71 26.97 -3.43
C LEU A 124 14.12 27.01 -4.84
N LEU A 125 13.06 27.80 -5.06
CA LEU A 125 12.50 28.02 -6.39
C LEU A 125 13.37 28.96 -7.24
N ASN A 126 14.05 29.90 -6.59
CA ASN A 126 14.92 30.87 -7.24
C ASN A 126 16.33 30.34 -7.51
N LEU A 127 16.72 29.22 -6.88
CA LEU A 127 17.97 28.54 -7.15
C LEU A 127 17.98 27.93 -8.57
N PRO A 128 19.04 28.12 -9.36
CA PRO A 128 19.15 27.51 -10.68
C PRO A 128 19.18 25.99 -10.53
N ARG A 129 18.37 25.28 -11.34
CA ARG A 129 18.29 23.82 -11.32
C ARG A 129 19.68 23.22 -11.56
N LYS A 130 20.29 22.61 -10.53
CA LYS A 130 21.52 21.82 -10.67
C LYS A 130 21.28 20.72 -11.73
N ARG A 131 22.14 20.68 -12.75
CA ARG A 131 22.11 19.65 -13.79
C ARG A 131 22.41 18.30 -13.14
N LYS A 132 21.45 17.38 -13.17
CA LYS A 132 21.64 16.02 -12.64
C LYS A 132 22.45 15.21 -13.66
N THR A 133 23.69 14.87 -13.32
CA THR A 133 24.49 13.90 -14.07
C THR A 133 24.22 12.49 -13.53
N LEU A 134 24.14 11.52 -14.43
CA LEU A 134 24.04 10.11 -14.06
C LEU A 134 25.45 9.65 -13.69
N ASN A 135 25.73 9.42 -12.40
CA ASN A 135 27.00 8.84 -11.99
C ASN A 135 26.99 7.34 -12.33
N ALA A 136 28.00 6.89 -13.06
CA ALA A 136 28.15 5.51 -13.51
C ALA A 136 28.77 4.58 -12.44
N ASP A 137 29.27 5.14 -11.34
CA ASP A 137 29.90 4.38 -10.25
C ASP A 137 28.83 3.81 -9.31
N PHE A 138 28.42 2.58 -9.59
CA PHE A 138 27.52 1.77 -8.75
C PHE A 138 28.27 1.02 -7.63
N ASN A 139 29.31 1.64 -7.05
CA ASN A 139 29.95 1.13 -5.83
C ASN A 139 29.31 1.80 -4.61
N PHE A 140 28.44 1.05 -3.94
CA PHE A 140 27.90 1.39 -2.63
C PHE A 140 28.95 1.08 -1.56
N VAL A 141 29.95 1.95 -1.44
CA VAL A 141 30.77 2.04 -0.24
C VAL A 141 30.35 3.32 0.46
N ASP A 142 30.04 3.20 1.75
CA ASP A 142 29.83 4.34 2.64
C ASP A 142 31.04 5.27 2.55
N GLU A 143 30.92 6.38 1.84
CA GLU A 143 31.81 7.52 1.98
C GLU A 143 31.10 8.79 1.50
N GLU A 144 30.96 9.71 2.47
CA GLU A 144 30.88 11.16 2.30
C GLU A 144 29.55 11.75 1.78
N ASP A 145 28.75 12.26 2.72
CA ASP A 145 28.42 13.69 2.83
C ASP A 145 28.10 14.47 1.54
N GLY A 146 27.45 13.83 0.57
CA GLY A 146 26.93 14.47 -0.63
C GLY A 146 25.54 15.06 -0.42
N ASP A 147 25.45 16.27 0.12
CA ASP A 147 24.33 17.21 -0.01
C ASP A 147 22.93 16.64 0.31
N PHE A 148 22.80 15.95 1.44
CA PHE A 148 21.48 15.60 2.04
C PHE A 148 20.83 16.79 2.77
N GLY A 149 21.43 17.99 2.66
CA GLY A 149 21.02 19.21 3.37
C GLY A 149 19.91 20.01 2.69
N GLU A 150 19.67 19.82 1.40
CA GLU A 150 18.61 20.56 0.70
C GLU A 150 17.23 19.97 1.02
N LEU A 151 16.47 20.70 1.84
CA LEU A 151 15.03 20.51 2.00
C LEU A 151 14.41 20.51 0.60
N ASP A 152 13.78 19.40 0.20
CA ASP A 152 13.09 19.37 -1.09
C ASP A 152 11.87 20.29 -1.03
N VAL A 153 11.51 20.93 -2.15
CA VAL A 153 10.31 21.78 -2.25
C VAL A 153 9.07 21.01 -1.77
N LYS A 154 9.02 19.70 -2.04
CA LYS A 154 7.95 18.80 -1.57
C LYS A 154 7.98 18.53 -0.07
N ASP A 155 9.15 18.46 0.56
CA ASP A 155 9.27 18.36 2.02
C ASP A 155 8.72 19.61 2.70
N ILE A 156 9.01 20.78 2.14
CA ILE A 156 8.50 22.05 2.62
C ILE A 156 6.99 22.14 2.41
N GLU A 157 6.47 21.77 1.24
CA GLU A 157 5.03 21.72 0.98
C GLU A 157 4.30 20.73 1.88
N PHE A 158 4.93 19.59 2.19
CA PHE A 158 4.38 18.61 3.11
C PHE A 158 4.28 19.16 4.54
N ARG A 159 5.33 19.84 5.03
CA ARG A 159 5.31 20.52 6.33
C ARG A 159 4.29 21.67 6.34
N LEU A 160 4.24 22.48 5.30
CA LEU A 160 3.35 23.63 5.16
C LEU A 160 1.87 23.22 5.00
N GLY A 161 1.61 22.09 4.34
CA GLY A 161 0.29 21.67 3.87
C GLY A 161 -0.73 21.25 4.93
N ARG A 162 -0.51 21.55 6.22
CA ARG A 162 -1.27 20.98 7.36
C ARG A 162 -1.33 19.44 7.32
N SER A 163 -0.48 18.78 6.53
CA SER A 163 -0.35 17.32 6.48
C SER A 163 0.13 16.75 7.82
N GLY A 164 0.66 17.62 8.70
CA GLY A 164 0.79 17.40 10.13
C GLY A 164 -0.48 16.88 10.83
N SER A 165 -1.67 17.28 10.37
CA SER A 165 -2.94 16.79 10.90
C SER A 165 -3.20 15.33 10.53
N ILE A 166 -2.83 14.90 9.30
CA ILE A 166 -2.82 13.49 8.91
C ILE A 166 -1.77 12.73 9.74
N LEU A 167 -0.61 13.35 9.94
CA LEU A 167 0.44 12.85 10.84
C LEU A 167 0.00 12.78 12.31
N GLY A 168 -1.08 13.42 12.76
CA GLY A 168 -1.59 13.23 14.13
C GLY A 168 -2.60 12.08 14.19
N SER A 169 -3.50 12.02 13.22
CA SER A 169 -4.66 11.11 13.22
C SER A 169 -4.36 9.69 12.74
N LEU A 170 -3.32 9.47 11.93
CA LEU A 170 -2.97 8.15 11.35
C LEU A 170 -1.88 7.40 12.15
N SER A 171 -1.77 7.68 13.44
CA SER A 171 -0.85 6.98 14.35
C SER A 171 -1.36 5.58 14.67
N THR A 172 -1.52 4.72 13.67
CA THR A 172 -1.86 3.30 13.85
C THR A 172 -0.57 2.51 13.72
N GLU A 173 0.25 2.54 14.77
CA GLU A 173 1.37 1.59 14.87
C GLU A 173 0.86 0.16 15.02
N ASP A 174 -0.38 -0.01 15.50
CA ASP A 174 -1.16 -1.25 15.38
C ASP A 174 -2.59 -0.92 14.95
N MET A 175 -3.03 -1.47 13.81
CA MET A 175 -4.45 -1.49 13.46
C MET A 175 -5.15 -2.43 14.44
N SER A 176 -6.22 -1.94 15.10
CA SER A 176 -7.08 -2.82 15.89
C SER A 176 -7.67 -3.92 14.99
N LEU A 177 -8.05 -5.06 15.57
CA LEU A 177 -8.75 -6.11 14.83
C LEU A 177 -10.05 -5.58 14.21
N GLU A 178 -10.73 -4.66 14.89
CA GLU A 178 -11.95 -4.01 14.40
C GLU A 178 -11.65 -3.13 13.18
N ASP A 179 -10.60 -2.30 13.24
CA ASP A 179 -10.19 -1.44 12.12
C ASP A 179 -9.73 -2.27 10.92
N HIS A 180 -9.10 -3.42 11.19
CA HIS A 180 -8.66 -4.36 10.18
C HIS A 180 -9.85 -4.98 9.44
N ILE A 181 -10.86 -5.46 10.18
CA ILE A 181 -12.09 -5.99 9.59
C ILE A 181 -12.84 -4.90 8.82
N LEU A 182 -12.97 -3.70 9.39
CA LEU A 182 -13.64 -2.58 8.73
C LEU A 182 -12.93 -2.20 7.43
N PHE A 183 -11.60 -2.21 7.43
CA PHE A 183 -10.83 -1.96 6.24
C PHE A 183 -11.07 -3.03 5.17
N ILE A 184 -11.06 -4.32 5.54
CA ILE A 184 -11.40 -5.42 4.63
C ILE A 184 -12.80 -5.23 4.05
N VAL A 185 -13.82 -4.96 4.88
CA VAL A 185 -15.20 -4.77 4.42
C VAL A 185 -15.28 -3.60 3.44
N GLY A 186 -14.63 -2.47 3.74
CA GLY A 186 -14.57 -1.33 2.83
C GLY A 186 -13.85 -1.63 1.51
N LEU A 187 -12.78 -2.43 1.56
CA LEU A 187 -12.10 -2.91 0.35
C LEU A 187 -13.00 -3.79 -0.51
N VAL A 188 -13.67 -4.76 0.12
CA VAL A 188 -14.54 -5.71 -0.56
C VAL A 188 -15.69 -4.97 -1.23
N GLN A 189 -16.37 -4.07 -0.53
CA GLN A 189 -17.47 -3.29 -1.10
C GLN A 189 -17.01 -2.40 -2.26
N GLY A 190 -15.78 -1.88 -2.22
CA GLY A 190 -15.24 -1.03 -3.28
C GLY A 190 -14.74 -1.80 -4.51
N LEU A 191 -14.32 -3.06 -4.35
CA LEU A 191 -13.73 -3.87 -5.42
C LEU A 191 -14.68 -4.96 -5.94
N TYR A 192 -15.73 -5.31 -5.21
CA TYR A 192 -16.75 -6.26 -5.66
C TYR A 192 -17.36 -5.80 -7.01
N PRO A 193 -17.51 -6.69 -8.01
CA PRO A 193 -17.38 -8.16 -7.97
C PRO A 193 -16.00 -8.72 -8.39
N GLN A 194 -14.88 -8.01 -8.14
CA GLN A 194 -13.53 -8.46 -8.52
C GLN A 194 -12.92 -9.40 -7.47
N TYR A 195 -13.21 -10.69 -7.59
CA TYR A 195 -12.60 -11.72 -6.74
C TYR A 195 -12.19 -12.97 -7.49
N ALA A 196 -11.18 -13.66 -6.95
CA ALA A 196 -10.60 -14.87 -7.51
C ALA A 196 -10.52 -15.97 -6.44
N ILE A 197 -10.86 -17.19 -6.84
CA ILE A 197 -10.89 -18.38 -5.97
C ILE A 197 -9.64 -19.21 -6.26
N PRO A 198 -8.93 -19.70 -5.23
CA PRO A 198 -7.82 -20.63 -5.43
C PRO A 198 -8.31 -21.96 -6.03
N ASP A 199 -7.57 -22.50 -7.00
CA ASP A 199 -7.78 -23.87 -7.50
C ASP A 199 -7.48 -24.89 -6.39
N GLU A 200 -8.32 -25.92 -6.25
CA GLU A 200 -8.16 -27.01 -5.28
C GLU A 200 -6.82 -27.76 -5.45
N SER A 201 -6.34 -27.83 -6.70
CA SER A 201 -5.10 -28.53 -7.04
C SER A 201 -3.83 -27.74 -6.71
N ASN A 202 -3.94 -26.49 -6.24
CA ASN A 202 -2.79 -25.66 -5.86
C ASN A 202 -1.94 -26.26 -4.74
N GLY A 203 -2.51 -27.13 -3.89
CA GLY A 203 -1.76 -27.82 -2.83
C GLY A 203 -0.67 -28.78 -3.34
N PHE A 204 -0.79 -29.26 -4.58
CA PHE A 204 0.14 -30.22 -5.19
C PHE A 204 1.05 -29.59 -6.26
N ARG A 205 0.81 -28.32 -6.62
CA ARG A 205 1.55 -27.61 -7.65
C ARG A 205 2.77 -26.89 -7.07
N LYS A 206 3.69 -26.53 -7.96
CA LYS A 206 4.82 -25.66 -7.58
C LYS A 206 4.30 -24.29 -7.20
N ASP A 207 4.99 -23.66 -6.27
CA ASP A 207 4.60 -22.38 -5.67
C ASP A 207 4.49 -21.23 -6.66
N SER A 208 5.31 -21.26 -7.71
CA SER A 208 5.30 -20.28 -8.80
C SER A 208 4.15 -20.47 -9.80
N GLU A 209 3.38 -21.57 -9.68
CA GLU A 209 2.33 -21.98 -10.62
C GLU A 209 0.98 -22.18 -9.92
N GLN A 210 0.70 -21.37 -8.89
CA GLN A 210 -0.63 -21.32 -8.30
C GLN A 210 -1.62 -20.64 -9.25
N TYR A 211 -2.75 -21.30 -9.47
CA TYR A 211 -3.80 -20.83 -10.37
C TYR A 211 -5.05 -20.39 -9.60
N PHE A 212 -5.70 -19.37 -10.14
CA PHE A 212 -6.90 -18.78 -9.58
C PHE A 212 -7.98 -18.68 -10.65
N HIS A 213 -9.24 -18.73 -10.22
CA HIS A 213 -10.41 -18.66 -11.10
C HIS A 213 -11.28 -17.47 -10.72
N THR A 214 -11.64 -16.69 -11.73
CA THR A 214 -12.65 -15.63 -11.65
C THR A 214 -13.86 -16.05 -12.48
N ARG A 215 -14.96 -15.31 -12.36
CA ARG A 215 -16.17 -15.53 -13.16
C ARG A 215 -15.89 -15.53 -14.66
N ASP A 216 -15.09 -14.58 -15.13
CA ASP A 216 -14.85 -14.37 -16.56
C ASP A 216 -13.62 -15.14 -17.08
N LYS A 217 -12.60 -15.33 -16.24
CA LYS A 217 -11.31 -15.91 -16.64
C LYS A 217 -10.82 -16.94 -15.64
N GLN A 218 -10.36 -18.08 -16.15
CA GLN A 218 -9.82 -19.19 -15.40
C GLN A 218 -8.30 -19.29 -15.59
N PHE A 219 -7.62 -20.03 -14.70
CA PHE A 219 -6.17 -20.26 -14.77
C PHE A 219 -5.33 -18.98 -14.72
N LEU A 220 -5.72 -18.07 -13.82
CA LEU A 220 -5.01 -16.82 -13.56
C LEU A 220 -3.81 -17.07 -12.63
N CYS A 221 -2.67 -16.48 -12.95
CA CYS A 221 -1.49 -16.53 -12.09
C CYS A 221 -1.35 -15.26 -11.24
N LEU A 222 -0.60 -15.33 -10.14
CA LEU A 222 -0.21 -14.13 -9.40
C LEU A 222 0.94 -13.42 -10.13
N HIS A 223 0.90 -12.09 -10.14
CA HIS A 223 1.98 -11.31 -10.73
C HIS A 223 3.29 -11.50 -9.94
N PRO A 224 4.45 -11.69 -10.59
CA PRO A 224 5.72 -11.97 -9.91
C PRO A 224 6.22 -10.84 -9.00
N ASN A 225 5.77 -9.60 -9.21
CA ASN A 225 6.09 -8.48 -8.31
C ASN A 225 5.06 -8.28 -7.17
N SER A 226 3.98 -9.07 -7.11
CA SER A 226 3.05 -9.06 -5.98
C SER A 226 3.68 -9.75 -4.78
N MET A 227 3.28 -9.35 -3.57
CA MET A 227 3.69 -9.98 -2.31
C MET A 227 3.48 -11.49 -2.35
N PHE A 228 2.32 -11.94 -2.85
CA PHE A 228 2.02 -13.37 -2.95
C PHE A 228 2.74 -14.08 -4.09
N GLY A 229 3.19 -13.35 -5.11
CA GLY A 229 4.05 -13.88 -6.17
C GLY A 229 5.49 -14.10 -5.68
N LEU A 230 6.00 -13.20 -4.83
CA LEU A 230 7.34 -13.31 -4.23
C LEU A 230 7.38 -14.29 -3.06
N TYR A 231 6.30 -14.34 -2.27
CA TYR A 231 6.19 -15.18 -1.08
C TYR A 231 4.92 -16.05 -1.11
N PRO A 232 4.90 -17.09 -1.96
CA PRO A 232 3.76 -17.98 -2.12
C PRO A 232 3.46 -18.84 -0.87
N GLU A 233 4.42 -18.98 0.06
CA GLU A 233 4.24 -19.73 1.31
C GLU A 233 3.13 -19.15 2.20
N TYR A 234 2.87 -17.85 2.13
CA TYR A 234 1.80 -17.21 2.91
C TYR A 234 0.39 -17.59 2.44
N LEU A 235 0.26 -18.20 1.26
CA LEU A 235 -1.01 -18.72 0.75
C LEU A 235 -1.27 -20.17 1.19
N LYS A 236 -0.21 -20.97 1.42
CA LYS A 236 -0.33 -22.37 1.86
C LYS A 236 -0.78 -22.51 3.30
N ASN A 237 -0.41 -21.55 4.15
CA ASN A 237 -0.85 -21.55 5.53
C ASN A 237 -2.37 -21.45 5.59
N LYS A 238 -3.01 -22.37 6.34
CA LYS A 238 -4.43 -22.27 6.70
C LYS A 238 -4.70 -20.86 7.19
N HIS A 239 -5.83 -20.28 6.79
CA HIS A 239 -6.18 -18.91 7.19
C HIS A 239 -5.98 -18.77 8.70
N PRO A 240 -5.47 -17.64 9.23
CA PRO A 240 -5.32 -17.46 10.68
C PRO A 240 -6.62 -17.67 11.48
N ALA A 241 -7.77 -17.63 10.80
CA ALA A 241 -9.10 -17.98 11.33
C ALA A 241 -9.48 -19.48 11.25
N GLY A 242 -8.53 -20.38 10.93
CA GLY A 242 -8.72 -21.84 10.89
C GLY A 242 -8.94 -22.43 9.49
N ASN A 243 -9.68 -23.54 9.42
CA ASN A 243 -10.00 -24.30 8.19
C ASN A 243 -11.04 -23.59 7.29
N GLN A 244 -11.23 -22.29 7.45
CA GLN A 244 -12.25 -21.52 6.72
C GLN A 244 -11.83 -21.30 5.26
N PRO A 245 -12.79 -21.35 4.32
CA PRO A 245 -12.51 -21.03 2.92
C PRO A 245 -12.11 -19.56 2.79
N TRP A 246 -11.10 -19.32 1.96
CA TRP A 246 -10.57 -17.98 1.69
C TRP A 246 -10.55 -17.73 0.19
N MET A 247 -10.55 -16.46 -0.18
CA MET A 247 -10.51 -15.99 -1.56
C MET A 247 -9.56 -14.81 -1.70
N LEU A 248 -9.20 -14.46 -2.94
CA LEU A 248 -8.43 -13.26 -3.25
C LEU A 248 -9.34 -12.18 -3.82
N ILE A 249 -9.14 -10.96 -3.36
CA ILE A 249 -9.68 -9.75 -4.00
C ILE A 249 -8.52 -9.10 -4.74
N TYR A 250 -8.77 -8.70 -5.98
CA TYR A 250 -7.76 -8.08 -6.83
C TYR A 250 -8.26 -6.73 -7.35
N VAL A 251 -7.33 -5.87 -7.75
CA VAL A 251 -7.65 -4.53 -8.28
C VAL A 251 -7.70 -4.54 -9.81
N GLY A 252 -6.84 -5.33 -10.43
CA GLY A 252 -6.71 -5.36 -11.87
C GLY A 252 -6.22 -6.71 -12.38
N LEU A 253 -6.52 -6.95 -13.65
CA LEU A 253 -6.01 -8.07 -14.43
C LEU A 253 -5.04 -7.54 -15.48
N LEU A 254 -3.90 -8.19 -15.61
CA LEU A 254 -2.91 -7.87 -16.63
C LEU A 254 -2.75 -9.07 -17.56
N GLU A 255 -3.12 -8.88 -18.83
CA GLU A 255 -2.95 -9.90 -19.85
C GLU A 255 -1.67 -9.65 -20.63
N THR A 256 -0.77 -10.64 -20.56
CA THR A 256 0.46 -10.65 -21.36
C THR A 256 0.54 -11.99 -22.09
N THR A 257 1.59 -12.79 -21.85
CA THR A 257 1.65 -14.20 -22.28
C THR A 257 0.80 -15.09 -21.40
N LYS A 258 0.69 -14.75 -20.11
CA LYS A 258 -0.21 -15.34 -19.13
C LYS A 258 -1.04 -14.23 -18.48
N PRO A 259 -2.29 -14.51 -18.07
CA PRO A 259 -3.10 -13.52 -17.38
C PRO A 259 -2.74 -13.49 -15.88
N TYR A 260 -2.43 -12.29 -15.38
CA TYR A 260 -1.94 -12.05 -14.03
C TYR A 260 -2.92 -11.23 -13.19
N LEU A 261 -3.09 -11.64 -11.93
CA LEU A 261 -3.77 -10.86 -10.91
C LEU A 261 -2.82 -9.81 -10.33
N LEU A 262 -3.30 -8.56 -10.24
CA LEU A 262 -2.57 -7.42 -9.68
C LEU A 262 -3.17 -6.94 -8.36
N ASN A 263 -2.29 -6.57 -7.42
CA ASN A 263 -2.62 -6.00 -6.11
C ASN A 263 -3.64 -6.86 -5.34
N CYS A 264 -3.20 -8.04 -4.92
CA CYS A 264 -4.09 -9.04 -4.33
C CYS A 264 -4.16 -8.90 -2.81
N THR A 265 -5.35 -9.17 -2.26
CA THR A 265 -5.60 -9.29 -0.81
C THR A 265 -6.31 -10.59 -0.52
N ARG A 266 -5.82 -11.35 0.46
CA ARG A 266 -6.45 -12.56 0.97
C ARG A 266 -7.54 -12.17 1.96
N VAL A 267 -8.73 -12.73 1.77
CA VAL A 267 -9.91 -12.41 2.59
C VAL A 267 -10.70 -13.70 2.90
N PRO A 268 -11.30 -13.84 4.10
CA PRO A 268 -12.22 -14.95 4.36
C PRO A 268 -13.44 -14.87 3.44
N ALA A 269 -13.77 -15.98 2.77
CA ALA A 269 -14.77 -15.97 1.71
C ALA A 269 -16.19 -15.79 2.26
N VAL A 270 -16.58 -16.56 3.27
CA VAL A 270 -17.96 -16.59 3.77
C VAL A 270 -18.45 -15.22 4.27
N PRO A 271 -17.75 -14.52 5.19
CA PRO A 271 -18.23 -13.23 5.69
C PRO A 271 -18.33 -12.16 4.59
N VAL A 272 -17.40 -12.20 3.63
CA VAL A 272 -17.39 -11.31 2.48
C VAL A 272 -18.61 -11.53 1.60
N LEU A 273 -18.82 -12.77 1.18
CA LEU A 273 -19.91 -13.11 0.26
C LEU A 273 -21.26 -12.79 0.89
N LEU A 274 -21.43 -13.06 2.18
CA LEU A 274 -22.64 -12.73 2.93
C LEU A 274 -22.95 -11.23 2.99
N LEU A 275 -21.93 -10.37 2.96
CA LEU A 275 -22.09 -8.93 3.10
C LEU A 275 -22.28 -8.20 1.76
N THR A 276 -21.76 -8.75 0.66
CA THR A 276 -21.66 -8.00 -0.60
C THR A 276 -22.36 -8.61 -1.80
N CYS A 277 -22.73 -9.89 -1.75
CA CYS A 277 -23.20 -10.62 -2.93
C CYS A 277 -24.72 -10.81 -2.93
N ASN A 278 -25.26 -11.06 -4.12
CA ASN A 278 -26.60 -11.62 -4.24
C ASN A 278 -26.51 -13.12 -3.94
N LEU A 279 -27.30 -13.57 -2.98
CA LEU A 279 -27.28 -14.96 -2.50
C LEU A 279 -28.57 -15.65 -2.90
N ASP A 280 -28.42 -16.78 -3.57
CA ASP A 280 -29.49 -17.73 -3.83
C ASP A 280 -29.32 -18.92 -2.88
N THR A 281 -30.41 -19.43 -2.34
CA THR A 281 -30.41 -20.62 -1.48
C THR A 281 -31.30 -21.70 -2.05
N ASP A 282 -30.93 -22.96 -1.83
CA ASP A 282 -31.85 -24.07 -2.09
C ASP A 282 -33.04 -24.06 -1.10
N GLU A 283 -34.10 -24.80 -1.42
CA GLU A 283 -35.31 -24.87 -0.59
C GLU A 283 -35.04 -25.31 0.87
N ARG A 284 -33.91 -26.01 1.10
CA ARG A 284 -33.49 -26.50 2.42
C ARG A 284 -32.43 -25.63 3.10
N CYS A 285 -32.00 -24.52 2.49
CA CYS A 285 -30.90 -23.66 2.95
C CYS A 285 -29.60 -24.42 3.28
N SER A 286 -29.35 -25.54 2.59
CA SER A 286 -28.14 -26.36 2.71
C SER A 286 -27.01 -25.89 1.79
N LYS A 287 -27.34 -25.18 0.71
CA LYS A 287 -26.38 -24.62 -0.24
C LYS A 287 -26.70 -23.15 -0.47
N ILE A 288 -25.66 -22.34 -0.45
CA ILE A 288 -25.72 -20.91 -0.76
C ILE A 288 -24.91 -20.72 -2.04
N VAL A 289 -25.53 -20.13 -3.06
CA VAL A 289 -24.89 -19.77 -4.31
C VAL A 289 -24.73 -18.24 -4.33
N ALA A 290 -23.51 -17.76 -4.53
CA ALA A 290 -23.23 -16.33 -4.65
C ALA A 290 -23.04 -15.93 -6.13
N ASP A 291 -23.66 -14.82 -6.53
CA ASP A 291 -23.55 -14.19 -7.86
C ASP A 291 -23.89 -15.10 -9.05
N SER A 292 -24.67 -16.15 -8.78
CA SER A 292 -25.02 -17.21 -9.73
C SER A 292 -23.80 -17.94 -10.33
N TRP A 293 -22.67 -17.96 -9.62
CA TRP A 293 -21.41 -18.55 -10.06
C TRP A 293 -20.74 -19.41 -8.98
N LEU A 294 -20.68 -18.91 -7.74
CA LEU A 294 -19.94 -19.53 -6.64
C LEU A 294 -20.86 -20.40 -5.77
#